data_AF-A0A8D2AE74-F1
#
_entry.id   AF-A0A8D2AE74-F1
#
_cell.length_a   1.000
_cell.length_b   1.000
_cell.length_c   1.000
_cell.angle_alpha   90.00
_cell.angle_beta   90.00
_cell.angle_gamma   90.00
#
_symmetry.space_group_name_H-M   'P 1'
#
loop_
_entity.id
_entity.type
_entity.pdbx_description
1 polymer ?
#
loop_
_entity_poly.entity_id
_entity_poly.type
_entity_poly.pdbx_seq_one_letter_code
_entity_poly.pdbx_strand_id
1 'polypeptide(L)'
;MLGAKTQQARRGALAHQLPAGPGALCSGSPGRGGGMARAAWGLLWLLLGSAGAQYEKYSFRGFPPEDLMPLAAAYSHALEQYEGESWRESARYLEAALRLHRLLRDSEAFCHANCSGPASPAASQHPPAPGPDGGGEDWARELRLFGHVLERAACLRRCKRTLPAFQVPYPPRQLLRDFQSRLPYQYLHYALFKANRLEKAVAAAYTFLQRNPKHELTAKYLSYYRGMLDVADESLTDLEAQPYEAVFLRAVKLYNSGDFRSSAEDMERALAEYLAVFARCLAGCEGAQEQVDFKDFYPAIADLFAESLQCKVDCETNLTPNVGGYFVEKFVATMYHYLQFAYYKLNDVRQAARSAASYMLFDPKDSVMQQNLVYYRFHRARWGLEEEDFQPREEATLYHNQTAELRELLEFTHMYLQSDDEMELEETEVTPEPKEPPSDAEFEGKVTTRKVSMLTGGRSQMPRGDEAEAGQCWVLVERVEMQPGVEVGAH
;
A
#
# COMPACT_ATOMS: atom_id res chain seq x y z
N MET A 1 -13.45 29.33 79.54
CA MET A 1 -13.49 28.19 80.48
C MET A 1 -12.95 26.98 79.74
N LEU A 2 -11.68 26.65 79.99
CA LEU A 2 -11.23 25.43 80.70
C LEU A 2 -11.43 24.18 79.82
N GLY A 3 -10.43 23.46 79.34
CA GLY A 3 -8.98 23.45 79.53
C GLY A 3 -8.45 22.27 78.68
N ALA A 4 -7.23 22.34 78.15
CA ALA A 4 -6.12 21.49 78.62
C ALA A 4 -6.31 19.98 78.28
N LYS A 5 -5.39 19.24 77.66
CA LYS A 5 -3.93 19.35 77.75
C LYS A 5 -3.27 18.21 76.93
N THR A 6 -2.18 18.57 76.21
CA THR A 6 -0.85 17.90 76.13
C THR A 6 -0.71 16.44 75.69
N GLN A 7 -0.02 16.17 74.58
CA GLN A 7 1.46 16.01 74.43
C GLN A 7 2.01 14.72 75.04
N GLN A 8 2.74 13.94 74.24
CA GLN A 8 4.19 13.84 74.47
C GLN A 8 4.97 13.30 73.27
N ALA A 9 5.94 14.10 72.86
CA ALA A 9 7.05 13.75 71.99
C ALA A 9 8.28 13.38 72.83
N ARG A 10 9.08 12.41 72.36
CA ARG A 10 10.52 12.23 72.63
C ARG A 10 11.11 11.45 71.43
N ARG A 11 11.87 12.05 70.50
CA ARG A 11 13.29 12.48 70.51
C ARG A 11 14.32 11.35 70.75
N GLY A 12 15.24 11.22 69.78
CA GLY A 12 16.51 10.47 69.81
C GLY A 12 16.62 9.53 68.61
N ALA A 13 17.14 9.90 67.43
CA ALA A 13 18.49 10.34 67.02
C ALA A 13 19.57 9.25 67.11
N LEU A 14 20.31 9.13 65.99
CA LEU A 14 21.53 8.35 65.68
C LEU A 14 21.28 6.90 65.20
N ALA A 15 21.40 6.58 63.90
CA ALA A 15 22.55 6.62 62.97
C ALA A 15 23.42 5.35 63.01
N HIS A 16 23.64 4.85 61.79
CA HIS A 16 24.67 3.93 61.30
C HIS A 16 24.41 2.42 61.23
N GLN A 17 24.51 1.97 59.97
CA GLN A 17 25.22 0.81 59.44
C GLN A 17 24.45 -0.53 59.28
N LEU A 18 24.11 -0.77 58.00
CA LEU A 18 24.18 -2.03 57.21
C LEU A 18 25.14 -3.10 57.80
N PRO A 19 25.00 -4.42 57.51
CA PRO A 19 24.65 -4.97 56.18
C PRO A 19 23.90 -6.34 56.14
N ALA A 20 23.63 -6.77 54.90
CA ALA A 20 23.55 -8.16 54.39
C ALA A 20 22.47 -9.13 54.91
N GLY A 21 21.82 -9.82 53.95
CA GLY A 21 20.76 -10.83 54.14
C GLY A 21 21.22 -12.15 54.77
N PRO A 22 20.57 -13.33 54.55
CA PRO A 22 19.64 -13.69 53.47
C PRO A 22 18.35 -14.42 53.91
N GLY A 23 17.49 -14.68 52.92
CA GLY A 23 16.52 -15.78 52.76
C GLY A 23 15.97 -16.55 53.97
N ALA A 24 14.64 -16.65 54.02
CA ALA A 24 13.96 -17.95 53.92
C ALA A 24 12.44 -17.79 53.80
N LEU A 25 11.92 -18.50 52.81
CA LEU A 25 10.55 -18.96 52.66
C LEU A 25 9.89 -19.39 53.99
N CYS A 26 8.62 -19.01 54.19
CA CYS A 26 7.58 -20.02 54.42
C CYS A 26 6.17 -19.44 54.29
N SER A 27 5.38 -20.22 53.54
CA SER A 27 3.94 -20.24 53.31
C SER A 27 3.01 -19.75 54.43
N GLY A 28 2.00 -18.98 54.02
CA GLY A 28 0.77 -18.76 54.79
C GLY A 28 -0.30 -18.06 53.94
N SER A 29 -1.20 -18.82 53.33
CA SER A 29 -2.52 -18.36 52.88
C SER A 29 -3.55 -19.13 53.72
N PRO A 30 -4.73 -18.57 54.08
CA PRO A 30 -5.66 -18.06 53.07
C PRO A 30 -6.51 -16.83 53.48
N GLY A 31 -7.01 -16.11 52.48
CA GLY A 31 -7.88 -14.95 52.68
C GLY A 31 -8.61 -14.52 51.41
N ARG A 32 -9.52 -15.39 50.96
CA ARG A 32 -10.66 -15.19 50.03
C ARG A 32 -11.03 -13.72 49.72
N GLY A 33 -10.93 -13.32 48.44
CA GLY A 33 -11.57 -12.10 47.94
C GLY A 33 -11.01 -11.64 46.59
N GLY A 34 -11.42 -12.26 45.48
CA GLY A 34 -10.93 -11.84 44.15
C GLY A 34 -11.47 -12.67 42.98
N GLY A 35 -12.78 -12.96 42.97
CA GLY A 35 -13.41 -13.80 41.93
C GLY A 35 -13.94 -13.04 40.71
N MET A 36 -14.03 -11.70 40.73
CA MET A 36 -14.70 -10.96 39.65
C MET A 36 -13.74 -10.25 38.67
N ALA A 37 -12.50 -9.98 39.03
CA ALA A 37 -11.57 -9.24 38.17
C ALA A 37 -10.92 -10.10 37.06
N ARG A 38 -10.80 -11.43 37.26
CA ARG A 38 -10.17 -12.33 36.27
C ARG A 38 -11.15 -12.86 35.21
N ALA A 39 -12.44 -12.93 35.53
CA ALA A 39 -13.47 -13.29 34.55
C ALA A 39 -13.70 -12.17 33.53
N ALA A 40 -13.58 -10.90 33.95
CA ALA A 40 -13.72 -9.74 33.08
C ALA A 40 -12.59 -9.63 32.03
N TRP A 41 -11.36 -10.06 32.37
CA TRP A 41 -10.23 -10.03 31.44
C TRP A 41 -10.28 -11.19 30.43
N GLY A 42 -10.83 -12.34 30.83
CA GLY A 42 -11.10 -13.46 29.91
C GLY A 42 -12.24 -13.16 28.93
N LEU A 43 -13.28 -12.45 29.37
CA LEU A 43 -14.38 -12.00 28.52
C LEU A 43 -13.98 -10.87 27.56
N LEU A 44 -13.05 -9.99 27.96
CA LEU A 44 -12.51 -8.95 27.07
C LEU A 44 -11.67 -9.55 25.93
N TRP A 45 -10.89 -10.62 26.20
CA TRP A 45 -10.19 -11.38 25.15
C TRP A 45 -11.12 -12.19 24.24
N LEU A 46 -12.28 -12.61 24.73
CA LEU A 46 -13.31 -13.28 23.91
C LEU A 46 -14.10 -12.30 23.02
N LEU A 47 -14.18 -11.01 23.41
CA LEU A 47 -14.86 -9.97 22.63
C LEU A 47 -13.93 -9.18 21.68
N LEU A 48 -12.61 -9.29 21.84
CA LEU A 48 -11.61 -8.83 20.87
C LEU A 48 -11.28 -9.88 19.79
N GLY A 49 -11.91 -11.06 19.84
CA GLY A 49 -11.66 -12.18 18.92
C GLY A 49 -12.53 -12.22 17.66
N SER A 50 -13.47 -11.30 17.45
CA SER A 50 -14.40 -11.33 16.32
C SER A 50 -13.90 -10.57 15.08
N ALA A 51 -12.59 -10.62 14.83
CA ALA A 51 -11.99 -10.35 13.53
C ALA A 51 -10.98 -11.45 13.21
N GLY A 52 -11.35 -12.71 13.47
CA GLY A 52 -10.62 -13.84 12.94
C GLY A 52 -10.71 -13.78 11.42
N ALA A 53 -9.62 -13.35 10.77
CA ALA A 53 -9.41 -13.62 9.35
C ALA A 53 -9.67 -15.13 9.13
N GLN A 54 -10.25 -15.48 7.99
CA GLN A 54 -10.74 -16.82 7.60
C GLN A 54 -9.73 -17.99 7.79
N TYR A 55 -8.51 -17.74 8.27
CA TYR A 55 -7.43 -18.69 8.45
C TYR A 55 -6.60 -18.48 9.72
N GLU A 56 -7.19 -18.57 10.92
CA GLU A 56 -6.47 -18.56 12.20
C GLU A 56 -5.34 -19.63 12.34
N LYS A 57 -5.22 -20.55 11.37
CA LYS A 57 -4.17 -21.59 11.27
C LYS A 57 -3.27 -21.47 10.03
N TYR A 58 -3.25 -20.34 9.34
CA TYR A 58 -2.41 -20.16 8.15
C TYR A 58 -0.93 -20.01 8.50
N SER A 59 -0.09 -20.86 7.91
CA SER A 59 1.37 -20.73 7.91
C SER A 59 1.89 -21.20 6.57
N PHE A 60 2.52 -20.31 5.80
CA PHE A 60 3.08 -20.68 4.49
C PHE A 60 4.22 -21.72 4.60
N ARG A 61 4.91 -21.79 5.74
CA ARG A 61 5.93 -22.83 6.02
C ARG A 61 5.32 -24.17 6.43
N GLY A 62 4.15 -24.14 7.07
CA GLY A 62 3.43 -25.32 7.55
C GLY A 62 2.16 -25.59 6.75
N PHE A 63 2.15 -25.24 5.45
CA PHE A 63 0.97 -25.41 4.62
C PHE A 63 0.61 -26.90 4.52
N PRO A 64 -0.66 -27.29 4.77
CA PRO A 64 -1.04 -28.70 4.80
C PRO A 64 -0.76 -29.39 3.45
N PRO A 65 0.01 -30.49 3.41
CA PRO A 65 0.33 -31.19 2.17
C PRO A 65 -0.90 -31.67 1.39
N GLU A 66 -1.98 -32.05 2.11
CA GLU A 66 -3.25 -32.47 1.54
C GLU A 66 -4.02 -31.36 0.81
N ASP A 67 -3.74 -30.10 1.15
CA ASP A 67 -4.35 -28.92 0.52
C ASP A 67 -3.47 -28.39 -0.63
N LEU A 68 -2.27 -28.94 -0.84
CA LEU A 68 -1.32 -28.47 -1.84
C LEU A 68 -1.65 -29.03 -3.22
N MET A 69 -1.88 -28.14 -4.18
CA MET A 69 -2.05 -28.50 -5.59
C MET A 69 -1.65 -27.31 -6.49
N PRO A 70 -1.47 -27.50 -7.81
CA PRO A 70 -1.14 -26.40 -8.70
C PRO A 70 -2.27 -25.35 -8.72
N LEU A 71 -1.93 -24.07 -8.54
CA LEU A 71 -2.91 -22.97 -8.50
C LEU A 71 -3.81 -22.96 -9.75
N ALA A 72 -3.20 -23.12 -10.92
CA ALA A 72 -3.93 -23.14 -12.19
C ALA A 72 -4.96 -24.28 -12.26
N ALA A 73 -4.59 -25.47 -11.78
CA ALA A 73 -5.48 -26.63 -11.76
C ALA A 73 -6.64 -26.45 -10.77
N ALA A 74 -6.37 -25.87 -9.59
CA ALA A 74 -7.41 -25.57 -8.61
C ALA A 74 -8.42 -24.57 -9.18
N TYR A 75 -7.94 -23.49 -9.82
CA TYR A 75 -8.80 -22.45 -10.38
C TYR A 75 -9.58 -22.94 -11.59
N SER A 76 -8.95 -23.62 -12.56
CA SER A 76 -9.63 -24.15 -13.73
C SER A 76 -10.73 -25.13 -13.36
N HIS A 77 -10.45 -26.04 -12.41
CA HIS A 77 -11.45 -26.97 -11.92
C HIS A 77 -12.61 -26.24 -11.23
N ALA A 78 -12.33 -25.17 -10.48
CA ALA A 78 -13.39 -24.38 -9.86
C ALA A 78 -14.33 -23.72 -10.88
N LEU A 79 -13.80 -23.29 -12.03
CA LEU A 79 -14.57 -22.72 -13.13
C LEU A 79 -15.36 -23.79 -13.90
N GLU A 80 -14.80 -24.98 -14.13
CA GLU A 80 -15.56 -26.11 -14.69
C GLU A 80 -16.76 -26.47 -13.81
N GLN A 81 -16.56 -26.53 -12.49
CA GLN A 81 -17.67 -26.75 -11.55
C GLN A 81 -18.67 -25.58 -11.52
N TYR A 82 -18.22 -24.36 -11.80
CA TYR A 82 -19.08 -23.18 -11.91
C TYR A 82 -19.99 -23.28 -13.13
N GLU A 83 -19.43 -23.63 -14.29
CA GLU A 83 -20.16 -23.83 -15.54
C GLU A 83 -21.14 -25.01 -15.45
N GLY A 84 -20.73 -26.08 -14.76
CA GLY A 84 -21.57 -27.24 -14.44
C GLY A 84 -22.57 -27.02 -13.30
N GLU A 85 -22.76 -25.79 -12.83
CA GLU A 85 -23.68 -25.40 -11.73
C GLU A 85 -23.47 -26.16 -10.41
N SER A 86 -22.29 -26.74 -10.20
CA SER A 86 -21.90 -27.43 -8.98
C SER A 86 -21.38 -26.43 -7.94
N TRP A 87 -22.28 -25.54 -7.50
CA TRP A 87 -21.96 -24.33 -6.73
C TRP A 87 -21.11 -24.56 -5.46
N ARG A 88 -21.39 -25.65 -4.72
CA ARG A 88 -20.65 -25.97 -3.49
C ARG A 88 -19.20 -26.37 -3.77
N GLU A 89 -18.97 -27.19 -4.81
CA GLU A 89 -17.62 -27.60 -5.20
C GLU A 89 -16.87 -26.44 -5.86
N SER A 90 -17.54 -25.67 -6.72
CA SER A 90 -16.95 -24.44 -7.29
C SER A 90 -16.47 -23.48 -6.20
N ALA A 91 -17.32 -23.16 -5.21
CA ALA A 91 -16.93 -22.30 -4.10
C ALA A 91 -15.75 -22.88 -3.29
N ARG A 92 -15.73 -24.20 -3.06
CA ARG A 92 -14.63 -24.88 -2.34
C ARG A 92 -13.30 -24.74 -3.06
N TYR A 93 -13.27 -24.97 -4.38
CA TYR A 93 -12.06 -24.87 -5.17
C TYR A 93 -11.62 -23.42 -5.42
N LEU A 94 -12.55 -22.47 -5.50
CA LEU A 94 -12.22 -21.03 -5.51
C LEU A 94 -11.56 -20.59 -4.19
N GLU A 95 -12.12 -21.00 -3.03
CA GLU A 95 -11.50 -20.76 -1.72
C GLU A 95 -10.10 -21.42 -1.64
N ALA A 96 -9.94 -22.64 -2.16
CA ALA A 96 -8.64 -23.32 -2.21
C ALA A 96 -7.63 -22.58 -3.10
N ALA A 97 -8.04 -22.14 -4.28
CA ALA A 97 -7.19 -21.38 -5.19
C ALA A 97 -6.72 -20.05 -4.57
N LEU A 98 -7.62 -19.33 -3.86
CA LEU A 98 -7.25 -18.11 -3.12
C LEU A 98 -6.21 -18.38 -2.01
N ARG A 99 -6.32 -19.51 -1.30
CA ARG A 99 -5.30 -19.93 -0.31
C ARG A 99 -3.96 -20.24 -0.97
N LEU A 100 -3.96 -20.95 -2.10
CA LEU A 100 -2.75 -21.29 -2.85
C LEU A 100 -2.06 -20.05 -3.43
N HIS A 101 -2.83 -19.07 -3.91
CA HIS A 101 -2.28 -17.79 -4.36
C HIS A 101 -1.62 -17.02 -3.22
N ARG A 102 -2.25 -16.96 -2.04
CA ARG A 102 -1.66 -16.35 -0.83
C ARG A 102 -0.38 -17.08 -0.40
N LEU A 103 -0.39 -18.42 -0.43
CA LEU A 103 0.78 -19.26 -0.16
C LEU A 103 1.95 -18.92 -1.10
N LEU A 104 1.69 -18.80 -2.40
CA LEU A 104 2.71 -18.45 -3.39
C LEU A 104 3.28 -17.05 -3.11
N ARG A 105 2.42 -16.03 -3.05
CA ARG A 105 2.81 -14.63 -2.82
C ARG A 105 3.65 -14.47 -1.55
N ASP A 106 3.24 -15.11 -0.47
CA ASP A 106 3.95 -15.03 0.82
C ASP A 106 5.29 -15.77 0.80
N SER A 107 5.37 -16.90 0.08
CA SER A 107 6.60 -17.66 -0.08
C SER A 107 7.63 -16.91 -0.94
N GLU A 108 7.16 -16.22 -1.99
CA GLU A 108 7.99 -15.36 -2.82
C GLU A 108 8.53 -14.17 -2.03
N ALA A 109 7.65 -13.37 -1.43
CA ALA A 109 8.08 -12.22 -0.64
C ALA A 109 9.06 -12.62 0.47
N PHE A 110 8.85 -13.77 1.12
CA PHE A 110 9.77 -14.30 2.13
C PHE A 110 11.16 -14.62 1.56
N CYS A 111 11.23 -15.37 0.46
CA CYS A 111 12.53 -15.74 -0.12
C CYS A 111 13.27 -14.55 -0.70
N HIS A 112 12.57 -13.65 -1.39
CA HIS A 112 13.18 -12.48 -1.98
C HIS A 112 13.68 -11.52 -0.90
N ALA A 113 12.88 -11.21 0.13
CA ALA A 113 13.34 -10.36 1.23
C ALA A 113 14.59 -10.93 1.95
N ASN A 114 14.64 -12.23 2.22
CA ASN A 114 15.79 -12.86 2.87
C ASN A 114 17.04 -12.96 1.97
N CYS A 115 16.86 -12.87 0.65
CA CYS A 115 17.96 -12.88 -0.32
C CYS A 115 18.31 -11.48 -0.85
N SER A 116 17.66 -10.42 -0.36
CA SER A 116 17.94 -9.01 -0.73
C SER A 116 19.10 -8.39 0.07
N GLY A 117 19.71 -9.12 1.00
CA GLY A 117 20.81 -8.62 1.83
C GLY A 117 22.10 -8.34 1.02
N PRO A 118 22.99 -7.46 1.53
CA PRO A 118 24.25 -7.18 0.87
C PRO A 118 25.04 -8.47 0.68
N ALA A 119 25.64 -8.61 -0.50
CA ALA A 119 26.51 -9.73 -0.83
C ALA A 119 27.54 -9.96 0.28
N SER A 120 27.77 -11.24 0.60
CA SER A 120 28.77 -11.60 1.60
C SER A 120 30.13 -11.07 1.12
N PRO A 121 30.93 -10.41 1.98
CA PRO A 121 32.23 -9.82 1.60
C PRO A 121 33.26 -10.85 1.10
N ALA A 122 32.93 -12.15 1.15
CA ALA A 122 33.72 -13.23 0.56
C ALA A 122 33.83 -13.14 -0.97
N ALA A 123 32.85 -12.53 -1.66
CA ALA A 123 32.89 -12.35 -3.12
C ALA A 123 33.69 -11.12 -3.57
N SER A 124 34.05 -10.23 -2.64
CA SER A 124 34.78 -9.00 -2.89
C SER A 124 36.29 -9.19 -2.97
N GLN A 125 36.81 -10.42 -2.83
CA GLN A 125 38.24 -10.63 -2.55
C GLN A 125 39.18 -10.52 -3.76
N HIS A 126 38.68 -10.35 -4.98
CA HIS A 126 39.54 -10.10 -6.14
C HIS A 126 38.93 -9.09 -7.12
N PRO A 127 39.16 -7.77 -6.95
CA PRO A 127 39.12 -6.89 -8.09
C PRO A 127 40.24 -7.30 -9.05
N PRO A 128 39.97 -7.56 -10.35
CA PRO A 128 41.05 -7.63 -11.33
C PRO A 128 41.79 -6.28 -11.30
N ALA A 129 43.13 -6.34 -11.28
CA ALA A 129 43.96 -5.13 -11.30
C ALA A 129 43.56 -4.25 -12.50
N PRO A 130 43.43 -2.92 -12.32
CA PRO A 130 43.07 -2.04 -13.43
C PRO A 130 44.13 -2.15 -14.52
N GLY A 131 43.71 -2.60 -15.70
CA GLY A 131 44.52 -2.50 -16.91
C GLY A 131 44.70 -1.03 -17.31
N PRO A 132 45.75 -0.69 -18.06
CA PRO A 132 46.10 0.69 -18.40
C PRO A 132 45.07 1.42 -19.29
N ASP A 133 44.08 0.72 -19.81
CA ASP A 133 43.05 1.26 -20.71
C ASP A 133 41.70 1.30 -19.97
N GLY A 134 41.07 2.49 -19.89
CA GLY A 134 39.85 2.74 -19.12
C GLY A 134 38.64 1.84 -19.43
N GLY A 135 38.67 1.04 -20.51
CA GLY A 135 37.66 0.02 -20.80
C GLY A 135 37.66 -1.18 -19.84
N GLY A 136 38.73 -1.39 -19.06
CA GLY A 136 38.79 -2.45 -18.05
C GLY A 136 37.87 -2.22 -16.86
N GLU A 137 37.52 -0.96 -16.55
CA GLU A 137 36.70 -0.62 -15.38
C GLU A 137 35.20 -0.85 -15.60
N ASP A 138 34.70 -0.61 -16.81
CA ASP A 138 33.29 -0.87 -17.18
C ASP A 138 32.99 -2.37 -17.19
N TRP A 139 33.86 -3.14 -17.86
CA TRP A 139 33.78 -4.61 -17.86
C TRP A 139 33.84 -5.20 -16.44
N ALA A 140 34.72 -4.68 -15.59
CA ALA A 140 34.81 -5.12 -14.20
C ALA A 140 33.56 -4.76 -13.37
N ARG A 141 32.91 -3.61 -13.64
CA ARG A 141 31.63 -3.23 -13.00
C ARG A 141 30.51 -4.18 -13.41
N GLU A 142 30.41 -4.49 -14.69
CA GLU A 142 29.41 -5.40 -15.23
C GLU A 142 29.55 -6.82 -14.67
N LEU A 143 30.77 -7.36 -14.63
CA LEU A 143 31.00 -8.66 -14.01
C LEU A 143 30.65 -8.70 -12.53
N ARG A 144 30.87 -7.61 -11.79
CA ARG A 144 30.43 -7.51 -10.39
C ARG A 144 28.91 -7.52 -10.28
N LEU A 145 28.21 -6.79 -11.16
CA LEU A 145 26.74 -6.81 -11.22
C LEU A 145 26.21 -8.23 -11.46
N PHE A 146 26.70 -8.92 -12.49
CA PHE A 146 26.28 -10.29 -12.76
C PHE A 146 26.70 -11.27 -11.66
N GLY A 147 27.84 -11.03 -10.99
CA GLY A 147 28.23 -11.77 -9.78
C GLY A 147 27.15 -11.69 -8.69
N HIS A 148 26.64 -10.49 -8.40
CA HIS A 148 25.54 -10.30 -7.44
C HIS A 148 24.24 -10.97 -7.89
N VAL A 149 23.92 -10.93 -9.19
CA VAL A 149 22.77 -11.65 -9.74
C VAL A 149 22.89 -13.16 -9.49
N LEU A 150 24.06 -13.75 -9.75
CA LEU A 150 24.31 -15.18 -9.53
C LEU A 150 24.21 -15.57 -8.05
N GLU A 151 24.72 -14.74 -7.14
CA GLU A 151 24.61 -14.95 -5.69
C GLU A 151 23.16 -14.94 -5.23
N ARG A 152 22.40 -13.93 -5.65
CA ARG A 152 20.98 -13.80 -5.31
C ARG A 152 20.19 -14.97 -5.89
N ALA A 153 20.46 -15.38 -7.13
CA ALA A 153 19.85 -16.56 -7.75
C ALA A 153 20.16 -17.84 -6.96
N ALA A 154 21.40 -18.04 -6.51
CA ALA A 154 21.78 -19.20 -5.69
C ALA A 154 21.05 -19.20 -4.33
N CYS A 155 20.92 -18.04 -3.68
CA CYS A 155 20.14 -17.88 -2.46
C CYS A 155 18.67 -18.23 -2.68
N LEU A 156 18.04 -17.65 -3.70
CA LEU A 156 16.64 -17.89 -4.05
C LEU A 156 16.37 -19.36 -4.33
N ARG A 157 17.23 -20.03 -5.12
CA ARG A 157 17.11 -21.47 -5.39
C ARG A 157 17.12 -22.30 -4.11
N ARG A 158 17.99 -21.96 -3.15
CA ARG A 158 18.06 -22.66 -1.86
C ARG A 158 16.81 -22.40 -1.02
N CYS A 159 16.34 -21.16 -0.96
CA CYS A 159 15.14 -20.80 -0.22
C CYS A 159 13.89 -21.47 -0.80
N LYS A 160 13.64 -21.31 -2.11
CA LYS A 160 12.45 -21.83 -2.79
C LYS A 160 12.33 -23.35 -2.67
N ARG A 161 13.44 -24.11 -2.69
CA ARG A 161 13.45 -25.57 -2.48
C ARG A 161 12.87 -26.03 -1.14
N THR A 162 12.83 -25.17 -0.13
CA THR A 162 12.35 -25.53 1.22
C THR A 162 10.87 -25.26 1.43
N LEU A 163 10.19 -24.60 0.49
CA LEU A 163 8.82 -24.13 0.67
C LEU A 163 7.82 -24.92 -0.19
N PRO A 164 6.63 -25.26 0.34
CA PRO A 164 5.62 -26.04 -0.40
C PRO A 164 5.17 -25.39 -1.71
N ALA A 165 5.08 -24.06 -1.75
CA ALA A 165 4.60 -23.30 -2.91
C ALA A 165 5.37 -23.57 -4.21
N PHE A 166 6.64 -23.96 -4.10
CA PHE A 166 7.52 -24.20 -5.25
C PHE A 166 7.75 -25.69 -5.54
N GLN A 167 6.95 -26.58 -4.91
CA GLN A 167 6.93 -28.02 -5.20
C GLN A 167 5.88 -28.40 -6.25
N VAL A 168 5.07 -27.44 -6.68
CA VAL A 168 4.05 -27.58 -7.73
C VAL A 168 4.39 -26.67 -8.92
N PRO A 169 3.84 -26.94 -10.12
CA PRO A 169 4.00 -26.07 -11.29
C PRO A 169 3.62 -24.62 -11.00
N TYR A 170 4.43 -23.70 -11.52
CA TYR A 170 4.22 -22.27 -11.36
C TYR A 170 3.03 -21.78 -12.21
N PRO A 171 2.17 -20.88 -11.69
CA PRO A 171 0.99 -20.42 -12.43
C PRO A 171 1.34 -19.50 -13.61
N PRO A 172 0.52 -19.50 -14.68
CA PRO A 172 0.64 -18.53 -15.77
C PRO A 172 0.49 -17.09 -15.29
N ARG A 173 1.12 -16.15 -16.01
CA ARG A 173 1.12 -14.73 -15.64
C ARG A 173 -0.25 -14.09 -15.66
N GLN A 174 -1.07 -14.42 -16.66
CA GLN A 174 -2.44 -13.90 -16.74
C GLN A 174 -3.26 -14.33 -15.52
N LEU A 175 -3.09 -15.57 -15.06
CA LEU A 175 -3.76 -16.06 -13.86
C LEU A 175 -3.36 -15.24 -12.62
N LEU A 176 -2.09 -14.88 -12.45
CA LEU A 176 -1.67 -14.02 -11.35
C LEU A 176 -2.30 -12.62 -11.42
N ARG A 177 -2.44 -12.05 -12.62
CA ARG A 177 -3.13 -10.76 -12.84
C ARG A 177 -4.62 -10.85 -12.47
N ASP A 178 -5.29 -11.94 -12.82
CA ASP A 178 -6.69 -12.18 -12.44
C ASP A 178 -6.86 -12.22 -10.92
N PHE A 179 -5.92 -12.81 -10.19
CA PHE A 179 -5.95 -12.82 -8.73
C PHE A 179 -5.64 -11.45 -8.13
N GLN A 180 -4.72 -10.68 -8.72
CA GLN A 180 -4.41 -9.30 -8.31
C GLN A 180 -5.62 -8.37 -8.50
N SER A 181 -6.38 -8.54 -9.59
CA SER A 181 -7.63 -7.81 -9.84
C SER A 181 -8.82 -8.34 -9.03
N ARG A 182 -8.59 -9.35 -8.16
CA ARG A 182 -9.59 -10.04 -7.33
C ARG A 182 -10.68 -10.74 -8.14
N LEU A 183 -10.44 -11.07 -9.41
CA LEU A 183 -11.40 -11.75 -10.29
C LEU A 183 -11.99 -13.05 -9.70
N PRO A 184 -11.25 -13.92 -8.99
CA PRO A 184 -11.83 -15.11 -8.36
C PRO A 184 -13.00 -14.80 -7.40
N TYR A 185 -13.01 -13.62 -6.78
CA TYR A 185 -14.10 -13.20 -5.90
C TYR A 185 -15.40 -12.89 -6.66
N GLN A 186 -15.31 -12.50 -7.94
CA GLN A 186 -16.48 -12.34 -8.82
C GLN A 186 -17.24 -13.67 -9.00
N TYR A 187 -16.52 -14.76 -9.24
CA TYR A 187 -17.12 -16.09 -9.33
C TYR A 187 -17.56 -16.60 -7.95
N LEU A 188 -16.72 -16.38 -6.93
CA LEU A 188 -16.93 -16.91 -5.59
C LEU A 188 -18.21 -16.38 -4.94
N HIS A 189 -18.51 -15.09 -5.08
CA HIS A 189 -19.71 -14.52 -4.45
C HIS A 189 -20.99 -15.18 -4.99
N TYR A 190 -21.06 -15.43 -6.30
CA TYR A 190 -22.22 -16.03 -6.93
C TYR A 190 -22.34 -17.52 -6.57
N ALA A 191 -21.23 -18.27 -6.60
CA ALA A 191 -21.21 -19.67 -6.18
C ALA A 191 -21.64 -19.83 -4.71
N LEU A 192 -21.17 -18.96 -3.82
CA LEU A 192 -21.56 -18.96 -2.40
C LEU A 192 -23.04 -18.62 -2.21
N PHE A 193 -23.56 -17.64 -2.95
CA PHE A 193 -24.98 -17.30 -2.93
C PHE A 193 -25.84 -18.51 -3.35
N LYS A 194 -25.51 -19.14 -4.48
CA LYS A 194 -26.21 -20.33 -4.98
C LYS A 194 -26.06 -21.56 -4.06
N ALA A 195 -24.99 -21.61 -3.27
CA ALA A 195 -24.78 -22.61 -2.23
C ALA A 195 -25.47 -22.30 -0.89
N ASN A 196 -26.29 -21.25 -0.81
CA ASN A 196 -27.00 -20.78 0.39
C ASN A 196 -26.05 -20.35 1.52
N ARG A 197 -24.93 -19.69 1.19
CA ARG A 197 -23.94 -19.13 2.12
C ARG A 197 -23.90 -17.61 1.99
N LEU A 198 -24.97 -16.95 2.43
CA LEU A 198 -25.22 -15.53 2.13
C LEU A 198 -24.18 -14.57 2.72
N GLU A 199 -23.81 -14.71 4.00
CA GLU A 199 -22.78 -13.87 4.64
C GLU A 199 -21.44 -13.91 3.90
N LYS A 200 -20.98 -15.12 3.53
CA LYS A 200 -19.76 -15.28 2.74
C LYS A 200 -19.90 -14.67 1.34
N ALA A 201 -21.09 -14.76 0.72
CA ALA A 201 -21.34 -14.15 -0.58
C ALA A 201 -21.23 -12.62 -0.51
N VAL A 202 -21.76 -12.00 0.56
CA VAL A 202 -21.62 -10.56 0.82
C VAL A 202 -20.14 -10.17 0.96
N ALA A 203 -19.37 -10.90 1.77
CA ALA A 203 -17.94 -10.64 1.95
C ALA A 203 -17.15 -10.79 0.64
N ALA A 204 -17.41 -11.84 -0.15
CA ALA A 204 -16.75 -12.05 -1.44
C ALA A 204 -17.11 -10.96 -2.47
N ALA A 205 -18.39 -10.57 -2.57
CA ALA A 205 -18.81 -9.50 -3.48
C ALA A 205 -18.18 -8.16 -3.10
N TYR A 206 -18.15 -7.83 -1.80
CA TYR A 206 -17.50 -6.61 -1.31
C TYR A 206 -15.99 -6.62 -1.55
N THR A 207 -15.33 -7.75 -1.32
CA THR A 207 -13.89 -7.96 -1.60
C THR A 207 -13.55 -7.70 -3.06
N PHE A 208 -14.38 -8.17 -4.00
CA PHE A 208 -14.20 -7.89 -5.43
C PHE A 208 -14.31 -6.38 -5.75
N LEU A 209 -15.33 -5.72 -5.19
CA LEU A 209 -15.60 -4.29 -5.43
C LEU A 209 -14.51 -3.36 -4.88
N GLN A 210 -13.72 -3.80 -3.90
CA GLN A 210 -12.57 -3.00 -3.44
C GLN A 210 -11.53 -2.76 -4.54
N ARG A 211 -11.38 -3.69 -5.50
CA ARG A 211 -10.53 -3.50 -6.70
C ARG A 211 -11.29 -3.09 -7.94
N ASN A 212 -12.59 -3.32 -7.96
CA ASN A 212 -13.44 -3.07 -9.12
C ASN A 212 -14.65 -2.19 -8.74
N PRO A 213 -14.44 -0.97 -8.21
CA PRO A 213 -15.53 -0.15 -7.67
C PRO A 213 -16.58 0.23 -8.71
N LYS A 214 -16.21 0.27 -9.99
CA LYS A 214 -17.08 0.61 -11.12
C LYS A 214 -17.86 -0.57 -11.69
N HIS A 215 -17.71 -1.78 -11.13
CA HIS A 215 -18.38 -2.97 -11.65
C HIS A 215 -19.85 -3.04 -11.21
N GLU A 216 -20.74 -2.48 -12.02
CA GLU A 216 -22.16 -2.28 -11.71
C GLU A 216 -22.90 -3.57 -11.35
N LEU A 217 -22.62 -4.68 -12.04
CA LEU A 217 -23.34 -5.93 -11.84
C LEU A 217 -23.09 -6.50 -10.43
N THR A 218 -21.84 -6.50 -9.97
CA THR A 218 -21.52 -6.98 -8.61
C THR A 218 -22.04 -6.02 -7.54
N ALA A 219 -22.05 -4.71 -7.80
CA ALA A 219 -22.69 -3.74 -6.90
C ALA A 219 -24.19 -4.04 -6.71
N LYS A 220 -24.91 -4.35 -7.80
CA LYS A 220 -26.32 -4.78 -7.74
C LYS A 220 -26.49 -6.08 -6.95
N TYR A 221 -25.62 -7.07 -7.17
CA TYR A 221 -25.65 -8.31 -6.40
C TYR A 221 -25.38 -8.10 -4.91
N LEU A 222 -24.40 -7.26 -4.56
CA LEU A 222 -24.12 -6.94 -3.17
C LEU A 222 -25.34 -6.32 -2.48
N SER A 223 -25.99 -5.33 -3.11
CA SER A 223 -27.23 -4.73 -2.59
C SER A 223 -28.35 -5.75 -2.44
N TYR A 224 -28.50 -6.65 -3.42
CA TYR A 224 -29.48 -7.73 -3.36
C TYR A 224 -29.19 -8.71 -2.20
N TYR A 225 -27.94 -9.15 -2.04
CA TYR A 225 -27.53 -10.03 -0.94
C TYR A 225 -27.78 -9.40 0.43
N ARG A 226 -27.44 -8.12 0.58
CA ARG A 226 -27.69 -7.36 1.82
C ARG A 226 -29.17 -7.24 2.13
N GLY A 227 -30.02 -7.00 1.14
CA GLY A 227 -31.48 -6.93 1.35
C GLY A 227 -32.11 -8.26 1.80
N MET A 228 -31.42 -9.39 1.62
CA MET A 228 -31.85 -10.69 2.13
C MET A 228 -31.29 -11.02 3.52
N LEU A 229 -30.26 -10.31 3.98
CA LEU A 229 -29.83 -10.36 5.37
C LEU A 229 -30.76 -9.45 6.16
N ASP A 230 -31.47 -10.01 7.15
CA ASP A 230 -32.39 -9.27 8.03
C ASP A 230 -31.64 -8.41 9.06
N VAL A 231 -30.42 -7.97 8.70
CA VAL A 231 -29.46 -7.25 9.53
C VAL A 231 -28.86 -6.15 8.65
N ALA A 232 -29.46 -4.96 8.71
CA ALA A 232 -29.05 -3.80 7.91
C ALA A 232 -27.60 -3.34 8.20
N ASP A 233 -27.04 -3.77 9.34
CA ASP A 233 -25.92 -3.12 10.02
C ASP A 233 -24.67 -4.00 10.18
N GLU A 234 -24.57 -5.13 9.46
CA GLU A 234 -23.32 -5.89 9.45
C GLU A 234 -22.20 -5.12 8.73
N SER A 235 -21.06 -4.99 9.41
CA SER A 235 -19.84 -4.44 8.84
C SER A 235 -19.39 -5.28 7.66
N LEU A 236 -19.38 -4.69 6.47
CA LEU A 236 -18.84 -5.35 5.26
C LEU A 236 -17.37 -5.70 5.49
N THR A 237 -17.04 -6.97 5.26
CA THR A 237 -15.69 -7.50 5.48
C THR A 237 -14.98 -7.67 4.14
N ASP A 238 -13.86 -6.99 3.95
CA ASP A 238 -12.92 -7.29 2.86
C ASP A 238 -12.00 -8.45 3.28
N LEU A 239 -12.08 -9.56 2.56
CA LEU A 239 -11.30 -10.79 2.80
C LEU A 239 -9.82 -10.63 2.41
N GLU A 240 -9.48 -9.56 1.69
CA GLU A 240 -8.12 -9.21 1.26
C GLU A 240 -7.64 -7.87 1.86
N ALA A 241 -8.31 -7.39 2.92
CA ALA A 241 -7.96 -6.16 3.62
C ALA A 241 -6.50 -6.17 4.08
N GLN A 242 -5.80 -5.06 3.88
CA GLN A 242 -4.44 -4.89 4.39
C GLN A 242 -4.46 -4.36 5.84
N PRO A 243 -3.44 -4.66 6.67
CA PRO A 243 -3.43 -4.28 8.08
C PRO A 243 -3.57 -2.77 8.31
N TYR A 244 -2.92 -1.95 7.46
CA TYR A 244 -2.95 -0.49 7.58
C TYR A 244 -4.31 0.13 7.24
N GLU A 245 -5.18 -0.54 6.47
CA GLU A 245 -6.41 0.07 5.95
C GLU A 245 -7.41 0.42 7.05
N ALA A 246 -7.66 -0.54 7.96
CA ALA A 246 -8.55 -0.32 9.09
C ALA A 246 -7.99 0.71 10.08
N VAL A 247 -6.67 0.72 10.27
CA VAL A 247 -5.97 1.69 11.13
C VAL A 247 -6.05 3.09 10.53
N PHE A 248 -5.81 3.23 9.22
CA PHE A 248 -5.94 4.48 8.48
C PHE A 248 -7.36 5.04 8.58
N LEU A 249 -8.39 4.22 8.30
CA LEU A 249 -9.79 4.65 8.40
C LEU A 249 -10.16 5.09 9.82
N ARG A 250 -9.65 4.42 10.85
CA ARG A 250 -9.83 4.82 12.25
C ARG A 250 -9.15 6.15 12.54
N ALA A 251 -7.91 6.34 12.06
CA ALA A 251 -7.18 7.60 12.20
C ALA A 251 -7.94 8.79 11.60
N VAL A 252 -8.53 8.62 10.42
CA VAL A 252 -9.36 9.63 9.74
C VAL A 252 -10.64 9.94 10.53
N LYS A 253 -11.32 8.92 11.07
CA LYS A 253 -12.50 9.13 11.93
C LYS A 253 -12.15 9.93 13.19
N LEU A 254 -11.03 9.58 13.83
CA LEU A 254 -10.53 10.28 15.03
C LEU A 254 -10.18 11.74 14.70
N TYR A 255 -9.52 11.98 13.57
CA TYR A 255 -9.22 13.32 13.07
C TYR A 255 -10.48 14.18 12.95
N ASN A 256 -11.50 13.65 12.27
CA ASN A 256 -12.77 14.34 12.05
C ASN A 256 -13.55 14.58 13.34
N SER A 257 -13.37 13.73 14.36
CA SER A 257 -13.96 13.91 15.69
C SER A 257 -13.19 14.87 16.60
N GLY A 258 -12.00 15.33 16.19
CA GLY A 258 -11.13 16.23 16.95
C GLY A 258 -10.18 15.55 17.94
N ASP A 259 -10.15 14.21 18.01
CA ASP A 259 -9.15 13.48 18.79
C ASP A 259 -7.83 13.38 18.00
N PHE A 260 -7.11 14.50 17.93
CA PHE A 260 -5.86 14.61 17.18
C PHE A 260 -4.74 13.73 17.75
N ARG A 261 -4.76 13.43 19.05
CA ARG A 261 -3.74 12.57 19.69
C ARG A 261 -3.87 11.13 19.19
N SER A 262 -5.05 10.55 19.36
CA SER A 262 -5.31 9.17 18.92
C SER A 262 -5.23 9.07 17.39
N SER A 263 -5.66 10.12 16.67
CA SER A 263 -5.51 10.20 15.21
C SER A 263 -4.06 10.15 14.77
N ALA A 264 -3.17 10.96 15.38
CA ALA A 264 -1.75 10.94 15.07
C ALA A 264 -1.13 9.56 15.36
N GLU A 265 -1.45 8.97 16.52
CA GLU A 265 -0.95 7.64 16.89
C GLU A 265 -1.40 6.54 15.90
N ASP A 266 -2.66 6.57 15.46
CA ASP A 266 -3.14 5.64 14.42
C ASP A 266 -2.53 5.93 13.05
N MET A 267 -2.36 7.20 12.67
CA MET A 267 -1.82 7.55 11.36
C MET A 267 -0.33 7.18 11.24
N GLU A 268 0.47 7.38 12.30
CA GLU A 268 1.86 6.91 12.34
C GLU A 268 1.94 5.38 12.21
N ARG A 269 1.04 4.64 12.88
CA ARG A 269 0.94 3.18 12.74
C ARG A 269 0.56 2.76 11.33
N ALA A 270 -0.46 3.39 10.74
CA ALA A 270 -0.90 3.10 9.39
C ALA A 270 0.21 3.34 8.36
N LEU A 271 0.97 4.43 8.49
CA LEU A 271 2.11 4.74 7.64
C LEU A 271 3.21 3.66 7.76
N ALA A 272 3.60 3.29 8.98
CA ALA A 272 4.61 2.27 9.21
C ALA A 272 4.18 0.90 8.65
N GLU A 273 2.93 0.50 8.88
CA GLU A 273 2.36 -0.74 8.35
C GLU A 273 2.26 -0.72 6.82
N TYR A 274 1.85 0.40 6.22
CA TYR A 274 1.83 0.57 4.77
C TYR A 274 3.22 0.38 4.16
N LEU A 275 4.25 1.04 4.71
CA LEU A 275 5.62 0.93 4.22
C LEU A 275 6.15 -0.51 4.32
N ALA A 276 5.80 -1.23 5.39
CA ALA A 276 6.16 -2.65 5.55
C ALA A 276 5.46 -3.54 4.50
N VAL A 277 4.17 -3.31 4.23
CA VAL A 277 3.42 -4.03 3.19
C VAL A 277 3.93 -3.68 1.79
N PHE A 278 4.28 -2.42 1.55
CA PHE A 278 4.89 -1.97 0.29
C PHE A 278 6.22 -2.66 0.03
N ALA A 279 7.13 -2.70 1.01
CA ALA A 279 8.40 -3.43 0.89
C ALA A 279 8.18 -4.93 0.62
N ARG A 280 7.16 -5.54 1.24
CA ARG A 280 6.77 -6.94 0.98
C ARG A 280 6.25 -7.13 -0.45
N CYS A 281 5.48 -6.18 -0.97
CA CYS A 281 4.99 -6.19 -2.35
C CYS A 281 6.17 -6.15 -3.34
N LEU A 282 7.12 -5.23 -3.14
CA LEU A 282 8.32 -5.12 -3.98
C LEU A 282 9.13 -6.43 -4.01
N ALA A 283 9.28 -7.08 -2.85
CA ALA A 283 9.96 -8.36 -2.75
C ALA A 283 9.21 -9.49 -3.50
N GLY A 284 7.87 -9.42 -3.58
CA GLY A 284 7.05 -10.41 -4.29
C GLY A 284 7.06 -10.28 -5.82
N CYS A 285 7.63 -9.22 -6.39
CA CYS A 285 7.56 -8.92 -7.83
C CYS A 285 8.63 -9.61 -8.70
N GLU A 286 9.44 -10.50 -8.13
CA GLU A 286 10.55 -11.17 -8.82
C GLU A 286 10.26 -12.69 -8.97
N GLY A 287 8.97 -13.02 -9.17
CA GLY A 287 8.47 -14.38 -9.36
C GLY A 287 8.97 -15.08 -10.62
N ALA A 288 8.64 -16.36 -10.79
CA ALA A 288 9.07 -17.11 -11.98
C ALA A 288 8.35 -16.62 -13.24
N GLN A 289 9.08 -16.57 -14.36
CA GLN A 289 8.58 -16.11 -15.66
C GLN A 289 8.84 -17.19 -16.72
N GLU A 290 7.88 -17.36 -17.62
CA GLU A 290 8.01 -18.21 -18.80
C GLU A 290 8.70 -17.38 -19.89
N GLN A 291 9.84 -17.87 -20.39
CA GLN A 291 10.55 -17.24 -21.49
C GLN A 291 9.98 -17.79 -22.81
N VAL A 292 9.18 -16.96 -23.48
CA VAL A 292 8.40 -17.39 -24.67
C VAL A 292 9.23 -17.29 -25.96
N ASP A 293 10.21 -16.39 -26.01
CA ASP A 293 10.95 -16.06 -27.24
C ASP A 293 12.45 -16.34 -27.16
N PHE A 294 13.03 -16.64 -28.33
CA PHE A 294 14.47 -16.65 -28.53
C PHE A 294 14.96 -15.20 -28.70
N LYS A 295 15.62 -14.66 -27.68
CA LYS A 295 16.18 -13.31 -27.66
C LYS A 295 17.67 -13.36 -27.34
N ASP A 296 18.41 -12.38 -27.85
CA ASP A 296 19.81 -12.17 -27.46
C ASP A 296 19.92 -11.90 -25.94
N PHE A 297 21.11 -12.10 -25.40
CA PHE A 297 21.34 -12.12 -23.94
C PHE A 297 20.83 -10.87 -23.20
N TYR A 298 21.21 -9.66 -23.62
CA TYR A 298 20.78 -8.42 -22.95
C TYR A 298 19.30 -8.09 -23.15
N PRO A 299 18.74 -8.18 -24.38
CA PRO A 299 17.30 -8.04 -24.57
C PRO A 299 16.48 -8.99 -23.68
N ALA A 300 16.87 -10.26 -23.58
CA ALA A 300 16.19 -11.22 -22.71
C ALA A 300 16.22 -10.79 -21.23
N ILE A 301 17.36 -10.31 -20.74
CA ILE A 301 17.47 -9.80 -19.35
C ILE A 301 16.60 -8.55 -19.17
N ALA A 302 16.63 -7.64 -20.14
CA ALA A 302 15.92 -6.38 -20.08
C ALA A 302 14.40 -6.60 -20.03
N ASP A 303 13.86 -7.53 -20.82
CA ASP A 303 12.44 -7.90 -20.78
C ASP A 303 12.02 -8.51 -19.43
N LEU A 304 12.79 -9.47 -18.90
CA LEU A 304 12.49 -10.06 -17.60
C LEU A 304 12.51 -9.00 -16.48
N PHE A 305 13.43 -8.04 -16.58
CA PHE A 305 13.55 -6.95 -15.63
C PHE A 305 12.44 -5.91 -15.78
N ALA A 306 12.07 -5.54 -17.00
CA ALA A 306 10.94 -4.67 -17.33
C ALA A 306 9.65 -5.15 -16.67
N GLU A 307 9.39 -6.45 -16.74
CA GLU A 307 8.22 -7.05 -16.14
C GLU A 307 8.23 -7.00 -14.61
N SER A 308 9.40 -7.20 -14.00
CA SER A 308 9.54 -7.03 -12.55
C SER A 308 9.36 -5.57 -12.14
N LEU A 309 9.88 -4.63 -12.94
CA LEU A 309 9.69 -3.20 -12.72
C LEU A 309 8.23 -2.80 -12.80
N GLN A 310 7.49 -3.29 -13.80
CA GLN A 310 6.06 -3.02 -13.93
C GLN A 310 5.31 -3.47 -12.66
N CYS A 311 5.54 -4.71 -12.20
CA CYS A 311 4.95 -5.18 -10.94
C CYS A 311 5.32 -4.30 -9.74
N LYS A 312 6.60 -3.89 -9.63
CA LYS A 312 7.09 -3.05 -8.53
C LYS A 312 6.45 -1.65 -8.53
N VAL A 313 6.30 -1.04 -9.70
CA VAL A 313 5.59 0.24 -9.85
C VAL A 313 4.11 0.09 -9.53
N ASP A 314 3.49 -1.01 -9.96
CA ASP A 314 2.08 -1.28 -9.68
C ASP A 314 1.78 -1.51 -8.19
N CYS A 315 2.79 -1.76 -7.33
CA CYS A 315 2.59 -1.93 -5.88
C CYS A 315 1.89 -0.73 -5.22
N GLU A 316 2.15 0.51 -5.64
CA GLU A 316 1.47 1.68 -5.05
C GLU A 316 -0.03 1.67 -5.36
N THR A 317 -0.39 1.48 -6.63
CA THR A 317 -1.77 1.38 -7.09
C THR A 317 -2.47 0.16 -6.46
N ASN A 318 -1.77 -0.98 -6.42
CA ASN A 318 -2.21 -2.22 -5.82
C ASN A 318 -2.25 -2.19 -4.28
N LEU A 319 -1.81 -1.13 -3.62
CA LEU A 319 -1.94 -0.96 -2.16
C LEU A 319 -2.76 0.28 -1.81
N THR A 320 -3.24 1.03 -2.80
CA THR A 320 -4.12 2.17 -2.55
C THR A 320 -5.48 1.66 -2.06
N PRO A 321 -5.95 2.07 -0.86
CA PRO A 321 -7.22 1.62 -0.33
C PRO A 321 -8.39 2.25 -1.10
N ASN A 322 -9.48 1.50 -1.15
CA ASN A 322 -10.77 1.96 -1.66
C ASN A 322 -11.68 2.29 -0.46
N VAL A 323 -12.13 3.54 -0.36
CA VAL A 323 -12.99 4.02 0.71
C VAL A 323 -14.30 4.49 0.09
N GLY A 324 -15.39 3.80 0.42
CA GLY A 324 -16.72 4.18 -0.08
C GLY A 324 -16.89 4.09 -1.61
N GLY A 325 -16.05 3.32 -2.31
CA GLY A 325 -16.08 3.19 -3.77
C GLY A 325 -15.05 4.06 -4.51
N TYR A 326 -14.22 4.81 -3.79
CA TYR A 326 -13.20 5.68 -4.36
C TYR A 326 -11.81 5.33 -3.83
N PHE A 327 -10.84 5.24 -4.73
CA PHE A 327 -9.43 5.08 -4.33
C PHE A 327 -8.91 6.38 -3.73
N VAL A 328 -8.16 6.27 -2.64
CA VAL A 328 -7.56 7.45 -1.99
C VAL A 328 -6.42 7.98 -2.85
N GLU A 329 -6.60 9.18 -3.40
CA GLU A 329 -5.56 9.83 -4.20
C GLU A 329 -4.34 10.19 -3.34
N LYS A 330 -3.15 10.07 -3.95
CA LYS A 330 -1.86 10.40 -3.33
C LYS A 330 -1.74 9.83 -1.90
N PHE A 331 -2.02 8.54 -1.75
CA PHE A 331 -2.26 7.92 -0.43
C PHE A 331 -1.19 8.23 0.63
N VAL A 332 0.10 8.14 0.29
CA VAL A 332 1.20 8.47 1.22
C VAL A 332 1.23 9.96 1.57
N ALA A 333 1.03 10.85 0.59
CA ALA A 333 0.91 12.29 0.85
C ALA A 333 -0.25 12.57 1.80
N THR A 334 -1.40 11.93 1.58
CA THR A 334 -2.59 12.06 2.43
C THR A 334 -2.29 11.69 3.88
N MET A 335 -1.51 10.63 4.15
CA MET A 335 -1.09 10.29 5.52
C MET A 335 -0.24 11.40 6.16
N TYR A 336 0.71 11.98 5.42
CA TYR A 336 1.52 13.11 5.90
C TYR A 336 0.71 14.40 6.13
N HIS A 337 -0.31 14.64 5.32
CA HIS A 337 -1.25 15.75 5.54
C HIS A 337 -1.99 15.62 6.88
N TYR A 338 -2.57 14.44 7.15
CA TYR A 338 -3.23 14.19 8.43
C TYR A 338 -2.26 14.32 9.63
N LEU A 339 -1.05 13.76 9.51
CA LEU A 339 -0.02 13.89 10.55
C LEU A 339 0.34 15.35 10.80
N GLN A 340 0.61 16.13 9.73
CA GLN A 340 0.98 17.54 9.83
C GLN A 340 -0.05 18.34 10.63
N PHE A 341 -1.33 18.21 10.30
CA PHE A 341 -2.38 18.95 10.98
C PHE A 341 -2.61 18.44 12.40
N ALA A 342 -2.61 17.13 12.63
CA ALA A 342 -2.78 16.56 13.96
C ALA A 342 -1.66 17.03 14.92
N TYR A 343 -0.40 16.97 14.50
CA TYR A 343 0.73 17.47 15.30
C TYR A 343 0.64 18.98 15.57
N TYR A 344 0.20 19.76 14.57
CA TYR A 344 -0.03 21.18 14.77
C TYR A 344 -1.09 21.45 15.86
N LYS A 345 -2.22 20.73 15.83
CA LYS A 345 -3.27 20.84 16.85
C LYS A 345 -2.82 20.40 18.24
N LEU A 346 -1.85 19.49 18.31
CA LEU A 346 -1.21 19.05 19.55
C LEU A 346 -0.07 19.98 20.01
N ASN A 347 0.18 21.08 19.29
CA ASN A 347 1.28 22.02 19.53
C ASN A 347 2.68 21.36 19.40
N ASP A 348 2.79 20.23 18.69
CA ASP A 348 4.05 19.62 18.28
C ASP A 348 4.45 20.15 16.90
N VAL A 349 4.85 21.42 16.87
CA VAL A 349 5.13 22.13 15.61
C VAL A 349 6.35 21.55 14.89
N ARG A 350 7.28 20.92 15.63
CA ARG A 350 8.44 20.24 15.05
C ARG A 350 8.00 19.09 14.16
N GLN A 351 7.14 18.20 14.68
CA GLN A 351 6.62 17.09 13.88
C GLN A 351 5.69 17.58 12.77
N ALA A 352 4.91 18.64 13.02
CA ALA A 352 4.09 19.24 11.98
C ALA A 352 4.91 19.75 10.78
N ALA A 353 6.01 20.47 11.03
CA ALA A 353 6.89 20.97 9.98
C ALA A 353 7.57 19.84 9.19
N ARG A 354 8.03 18.78 9.88
CA ARG A 354 8.62 17.59 9.23
C ARG A 354 7.61 16.82 8.38
N SER A 355 6.37 16.67 8.87
CA SER A 355 5.29 16.05 8.09
C SER A 355 4.91 16.90 6.88
N ALA A 356 4.88 18.23 7.00
CA ALA A 356 4.67 19.14 5.88
C ALA A 356 5.79 19.01 4.83
N ALA A 357 7.05 18.97 5.25
CA ALA A 357 8.19 18.77 4.36
C ALA A 357 8.12 17.40 3.65
N SER A 358 7.71 16.36 4.36
CA SER A 358 7.51 15.02 3.80
C SER A 358 6.39 14.98 2.76
N TYR A 359 5.27 15.67 3.01
CA TYR A 359 4.19 15.82 2.03
C TYR A 359 4.69 16.43 0.72
N MET A 360 5.54 17.45 0.79
CA MET A 360 6.05 18.17 -0.39
C MET A 360 6.90 17.31 -1.34
N LEU A 361 7.40 16.15 -0.90
CA LEU A 361 8.04 15.19 -1.80
C LEU A 361 7.05 14.61 -2.82
N PHE A 362 5.79 14.43 -2.41
CA PHE A 362 4.76 13.74 -3.20
C PHE A 362 3.86 14.70 -3.97
N ASP A 363 3.64 15.90 -3.45
CA ASP A 363 2.83 16.91 -4.11
C ASP A 363 3.44 18.32 -4.00
N PRO A 364 4.55 18.59 -4.71
CA PRO A 364 5.25 19.85 -4.60
C PRO A 364 4.45 21.05 -5.14
N LYS A 365 3.34 20.80 -5.85
CA LYS A 365 2.50 21.83 -6.48
C LYS A 365 1.34 22.27 -5.58
N ASP A 366 1.11 21.62 -4.43
CA ASP A 366 0.07 22.03 -3.49
C ASP A 366 0.42 23.37 -2.83
N SER A 367 -0.32 24.41 -3.19
CA SER A 367 -0.12 25.77 -2.69
C SER A 367 -0.47 25.92 -1.21
N VAL A 368 -1.38 25.09 -0.68
CA VAL A 368 -1.77 25.12 0.73
C VAL A 368 -0.62 24.61 1.59
N MET A 369 -0.05 23.46 1.25
CA MET A 369 1.08 22.93 2.01
C MET A 369 2.34 23.79 1.88
N GLN A 370 2.58 24.42 0.72
CA GLN A 370 3.63 25.43 0.55
C GLN A 370 3.45 26.60 1.54
N GLN A 371 2.23 27.12 1.68
CA GLN A 371 1.94 28.19 2.63
C GLN A 371 2.13 27.74 4.08
N ASN A 372 1.77 26.50 4.42
CA ASN A 372 2.00 25.94 5.75
C ASN A 372 3.50 25.88 6.09
N LEU A 373 4.36 25.48 5.16
CA LEU A 373 5.81 25.51 5.36
C LEU A 373 6.35 26.93 5.53
N VAL A 374 5.87 27.89 4.74
CA VAL A 374 6.24 29.30 4.90
C VAL A 374 5.84 29.81 6.29
N TYR A 375 4.64 29.44 6.75
CA TYR A 375 4.13 29.80 8.08
C TYR A 375 5.01 29.23 9.20
N TYR A 376 5.40 27.96 9.13
CA TYR A 376 6.33 27.36 10.08
C TYR A 376 7.71 28.01 10.06
N ARG A 377 8.25 28.30 8.87
CA ARG A 377 9.54 29.01 8.72
C ARG A 377 9.49 30.42 9.31
N PHE A 378 8.40 31.14 9.08
CA PHE A 378 8.22 32.50 9.59
C PHE A 378 8.25 32.54 11.13
N HIS A 379 7.61 31.57 11.78
CA HIS A 379 7.54 31.49 13.23
C HIS A 379 8.63 30.62 13.87
N ARG A 380 9.68 30.22 13.12
CA ARG A 380 10.74 29.32 13.59
C ARG A 380 11.38 29.75 14.92
N ALA A 381 11.64 31.05 15.09
CA ALA A 381 12.25 31.58 16.31
C ALA A 381 11.32 31.48 17.53
N ARG A 382 10.01 31.61 17.32
CA ARG A 382 9.00 31.49 18.38
C ARG A 382 8.86 30.05 18.86
N TRP A 383 9.00 29.09 17.95
CA TRP A 383 8.81 27.66 18.22
C TRP A 383 10.10 26.87 18.41
N GLY A 384 11.26 27.53 18.33
CA GLY A 384 12.57 26.86 18.47
C GLY A 384 12.81 25.81 17.40
N LEU A 385 12.38 26.08 16.15
CA LEU A 385 12.59 25.22 15.00
C LEU A 385 13.96 25.50 14.37
N GLU A 386 14.63 24.44 13.95
CA GLU A 386 15.92 24.49 13.24
C GLU A 386 15.72 24.15 11.76
N GLU A 387 16.74 24.33 10.90
CA GLU A 387 16.59 24.04 9.47
C GLU A 387 16.34 22.54 9.21
N GLU A 388 16.85 21.68 10.08
CA GLU A 388 16.65 20.23 10.09
C GLU A 388 15.17 19.84 10.27
N ASP A 389 14.37 20.69 10.93
CA ASP A 389 12.92 20.44 11.12
C ASP A 389 12.09 20.70 9.85
N PHE A 390 12.71 21.29 8.83
CA PHE A 390 12.10 21.50 7.51
C PHE A 390 12.59 20.48 6.48
N GLN A 391 13.33 19.45 6.91
CA GLN A 391 13.68 18.32 6.08
C GLN A 391 12.56 17.27 6.12
N PRO A 392 12.29 16.60 4.98
CA PRO A 392 11.42 15.42 4.98
C PRO A 392 11.93 14.35 5.94
N ARG A 393 11.01 13.53 6.45
CA ARG A 393 11.39 12.36 7.26
C ARG A 393 12.19 11.36 6.43
N GLU A 394 13.01 10.57 7.10
CA GLU A 394 13.91 9.61 6.45
C GLU A 394 13.11 8.56 5.67
N GLU A 395 12.07 7.99 6.27
CA GLU A 395 11.20 7.00 5.65
C GLU A 395 10.44 7.57 4.43
N ALA A 396 10.07 8.85 4.47
CA ALA A 396 9.44 9.53 3.34
C ALA A 396 10.41 9.65 2.15
N THR A 397 11.65 10.06 2.45
CA THR A 397 12.71 10.25 1.45
C THR A 397 13.09 8.93 0.80
N LEU A 398 13.28 7.86 1.60
CA LEU A 398 13.60 6.54 1.10
C LEU A 398 12.51 6.01 0.16
N TYR A 399 11.25 6.12 0.58
CA TYR A 399 10.10 5.71 -0.24
C TYR A 399 9.96 6.54 -1.53
N HIS A 400 10.13 7.86 -1.45
CA HIS A 400 10.06 8.74 -2.61
C HIS A 400 11.17 8.41 -3.63
N ASN A 401 12.42 8.29 -3.19
CA ASN A 401 13.54 7.99 -4.07
C ASN A 401 13.36 6.61 -4.71
N GLN A 402 12.99 5.59 -3.93
CA GLN A 402 12.77 4.24 -4.45
C GLN A 402 11.65 4.20 -5.49
N THR A 403 10.52 4.87 -5.25
CA THR A 403 9.41 4.90 -6.20
C THR A 403 9.73 5.75 -7.44
N ALA A 404 10.50 6.83 -7.30
CA ALA A 404 10.97 7.64 -8.43
C ALA A 404 11.91 6.84 -9.34
N GLU A 405 12.93 6.19 -8.78
CA GLU A 405 13.88 5.36 -9.53
C GLU A 405 13.18 4.21 -10.27
N LEU A 406 12.23 3.52 -9.61
CA LEU A 406 11.46 2.45 -10.25
C LEU A 406 10.65 2.95 -11.45
N ARG A 407 10.01 4.13 -11.34
CA ARG A 407 9.23 4.73 -12.43
C ARG A 407 10.12 5.20 -13.57
N GLU A 408 11.23 5.87 -13.28
CA GLU A 408 12.20 6.33 -14.28
C GLU A 408 12.74 5.16 -15.11
N LEU A 409 13.08 4.05 -14.45
CA LEU A 409 13.63 2.88 -15.13
C LEU A 409 12.57 2.12 -15.95
N LEU A 410 11.32 2.09 -15.48
CA LEU A 410 10.21 1.55 -16.25
C LEU A 410 9.90 2.42 -17.48
N GLU A 411 9.92 3.75 -17.32
CA GLU A 411 9.73 4.70 -18.43
C GLU A 411 10.85 4.55 -19.48
N PHE A 412 12.11 4.43 -19.04
CA PHE A 412 13.23 4.10 -19.91
C PHE A 412 12.97 2.83 -20.73
N THR A 413 12.49 1.77 -20.07
CA THR A 413 12.15 0.52 -20.74
C THR A 413 11.07 0.75 -21.80
N HIS A 414 10.00 1.46 -21.47
CA HIS A 414 8.93 1.74 -22.42
C HIS A 414 9.40 2.57 -23.62
N MET A 415 10.32 3.51 -23.42
CA MET A 415 10.83 4.36 -24.49
C MET A 415 11.82 3.67 -25.43
N TYR A 416 12.61 2.70 -24.95
CA TYR A 416 13.76 2.17 -25.69
C TYR A 416 13.75 0.67 -25.94
N LEU A 417 12.88 -0.09 -25.25
CA LEU A 417 12.87 -1.56 -25.28
C LEU A 417 11.52 -2.15 -25.66
N GLN A 418 10.48 -1.32 -25.83
CA GLN A 418 9.27 -1.82 -26.50
C GLN A 418 9.70 -2.31 -27.88
N SER A 419 9.27 -3.54 -28.21
CA SER A 419 9.45 -4.08 -29.56
C SER A 419 9.01 -2.99 -30.51
N ASP A 420 9.91 -2.55 -31.39
CA ASP A 420 9.51 -1.78 -32.56
C ASP A 420 8.24 -2.46 -33.07
N ASP A 421 7.16 -1.69 -33.21
CA ASP A 421 6.17 -2.03 -34.21
C ASP A 421 7.02 -2.23 -35.45
N GLU A 422 7.32 -3.49 -35.78
CA GLU A 422 7.86 -3.83 -37.07
C GLU A 422 6.91 -3.12 -38.01
N MET A 423 7.44 -2.08 -38.65
CA MET A 423 6.85 -1.47 -39.80
C MET A 423 6.42 -2.66 -40.65
N GLU A 424 5.13 -3.00 -40.62
CA GLU A 424 4.49 -3.69 -41.72
C GLU A 424 4.89 -2.81 -42.89
N LEU A 425 5.96 -3.22 -43.58
CA LEU A 425 6.23 -2.76 -44.91
C LEU A 425 4.96 -3.19 -45.61
N GLU A 426 4.01 -2.26 -45.76
CA GLU A 426 2.99 -2.36 -46.77
C GLU A 426 3.79 -2.72 -48.02
N GLU A 427 3.75 -4.00 -48.39
CA GLU A 427 4.16 -4.43 -49.70
C GLU A 427 3.29 -3.57 -50.62
N THR A 428 3.88 -2.50 -51.14
CA THR A 428 3.25 -1.70 -52.17
C THR A 428 3.05 -2.65 -53.33
N GLU A 429 1.88 -3.30 -53.37
CA GLU A 429 1.39 -3.98 -54.55
C GLU A 429 1.39 -2.92 -55.65
N VAL A 430 2.33 -3.05 -56.57
CA VAL A 430 2.37 -2.28 -57.80
C VAL A 430 1.19 -2.76 -58.64
N THR A 431 0.00 -2.18 -58.41
CA THR A 431 -1.12 -2.28 -59.33
C THR A 431 -0.81 -1.48 -60.59
N PRO A 432 -0.84 -2.07 -61.79
CA PRO A 432 -0.63 -1.34 -63.03
C PRO A 432 -1.86 -0.49 -63.37
N GLU A 433 -1.65 0.80 -63.61
CA GLU A 433 -2.68 1.73 -64.09
C GLU A 433 -3.24 1.34 -65.48
N PRO A 434 -4.53 1.59 -65.71
CA PRO A 434 -5.07 1.88 -67.04
C PRO A 434 -5.33 3.38 -67.23
N LYS A 435 -4.93 3.86 -68.41
CA LYS A 435 -4.96 5.24 -68.93
C LYS A 435 -6.37 5.83 -69.18
N GLU A 436 -6.57 7.06 -68.69
CA GLU A 436 -7.23 8.28 -69.27
C GLU A 436 -8.70 8.24 -69.81
N PRO A 437 -9.41 9.39 -69.99
CA PRO A 437 -8.99 10.81 -69.99
C PRO A 437 -9.86 11.78 -69.12
N PRO A 438 -9.50 13.10 -69.04
CA PRO A 438 -10.00 14.04 -68.03
C PRO A 438 -11.25 14.83 -68.47
N SER A 439 -11.99 15.39 -67.49
CA SER A 439 -13.02 16.41 -67.75
C SER A 439 -12.80 17.66 -66.92
N ASP A 440 -12.76 18.79 -67.62
CA ASP A 440 -12.54 20.15 -67.15
C ASP A 440 -13.66 20.68 -66.24
N ALA A 441 -13.28 21.38 -65.16
CA ALA A 441 -14.06 22.50 -64.62
C ALA A 441 -13.16 23.45 -63.82
N GLU A 442 -12.99 24.64 -64.39
CA GLU A 442 -12.30 25.85 -63.91
C GLU A 442 -12.80 26.28 -62.51
N PHE A 443 -11.89 26.58 -61.57
CA PHE A 443 -11.43 27.92 -61.17
C PHE A 443 -12.52 28.90 -60.72
N GLU A 444 -12.48 29.31 -59.44
CA GLU A 444 -12.26 30.72 -59.06
C GLU A 444 -12.06 30.84 -57.54
N GLY A 445 -10.93 31.43 -57.14
CA GLY A 445 -10.65 31.80 -55.75
C GLY A 445 -11.22 33.16 -55.36
N LYS A 446 -11.19 33.46 -54.05
CA LYS A 446 -10.83 34.79 -53.54
C LYS A 446 -10.62 34.80 -52.03
N VAL A 447 -9.43 35.27 -51.68
CA VAL A 447 -9.00 35.79 -50.37
C VAL A 447 -9.80 37.04 -50.01
N THR A 448 -10.23 37.19 -48.76
CA THR A 448 -10.36 38.52 -48.12
C THR A 448 -9.97 38.49 -46.63
N THR A 449 -9.05 39.38 -46.29
CA THR A 449 -8.62 39.81 -44.94
C THR A 449 -9.61 40.82 -44.32
N ARG A 450 -9.79 40.84 -42.98
CA ARG A 450 -9.48 41.99 -42.07
C ARG A 450 -10.01 41.89 -40.62
N LYS A 451 -9.10 42.28 -39.70
CA LYS A 451 -9.20 43.14 -38.48
C LYS A 451 -9.95 42.71 -37.20
N VAL A 452 -9.13 42.43 -36.16
CA VAL A 452 -8.89 43.20 -34.90
C VAL A 452 -10.07 43.85 -34.16
N SER A 453 -10.22 43.53 -32.86
CA SER A 453 -10.38 44.53 -31.78
C SER A 453 -9.98 44.00 -30.39
N MET A 454 -9.21 44.79 -29.65
CA MET A 454 -8.85 44.66 -28.23
C MET A 454 -9.78 45.52 -27.37
N LEU A 455 -10.05 45.13 -26.11
CA LEU A 455 -10.34 46.01 -24.95
C LEU A 455 -9.99 45.23 -23.65
N THR A 456 -8.87 45.51 -22.95
CA THR A 456 -8.75 46.30 -21.68
C THR A 456 -9.87 46.03 -20.66
N GLY A 457 -9.69 45.71 -19.37
CA GLY A 457 -8.63 46.01 -18.42
C GLY A 457 -9.25 46.77 -17.22
N GLY A 458 -9.24 46.20 -16.01
CA GLY A 458 -9.79 46.84 -14.81
C GLY A 458 -9.27 46.24 -13.49
N ARG A 459 -8.45 47.01 -12.78
CA ARG A 459 -7.93 46.77 -11.42
C ARG A 459 -8.87 47.40 -10.39
N SER A 460 -8.96 46.85 -9.18
CA SER A 460 -9.35 47.61 -7.98
C SER A 460 -8.55 47.16 -6.75
N GLN A 461 -8.41 48.10 -5.81
CA GLN A 461 -7.42 48.19 -4.74
C GLN A 461 -7.90 47.64 -3.38
N MET A 462 -6.95 47.33 -2.50
CA MET A 462 -7.11 47.00 -1.07
C MET A 462 -7.36 48.23 -0.16
N PRO A 463 -7.88 48.01 1.06
CA PRO A 463 -7.44 48.74 2.25
C PRO A 463 -6.93 47.82 3.40
N ARG A 464 -6.15 48.43 4.31
CA ARG A 464 -5.38 47.84 5.44
C ARG A 464 -6.19 47.72 6.74
N GLY A 465 -5.78 46.84 7.65
CA GLY A 465 -6.10 46.90 9.09
C GLY A 465 -5.90 45.57 9.84
N ASP A 466 -5.03 45.58 10.84
CA ASP A 466 -4.44 44.46 11.60
C ASP A 466 -5.39 43.60 12.47
N GLU A 467 -4.85 42.46 12.91
CA GLU A 467 -5.33 41.51 13.95
C GLU A 467 -6.42 40.46 13.60
N ALA A 468 -6.41 39.94 12.37
CA ALA A 468 -7.22 38.75 11.99
C ALA A 468 -6.49 37.68 11.15
N GLU A 469 -5.19 37.84 10.88
CA GLU A 469 -4.49 37.05 9.86
C GLU A 469 -4.02 35.64 10.29
N ALA A 470 -4.11 35.28 11.58
CA ALA A 470 -3.85 33.89 11.99
C ALA A 470 -5.00 32.92 11.66
N GLY A 471 -6.20 33.44 11.36
CA GLY A 471 -7.39 32.64 11.06
C GLY A 471 -7.69 32.46 9.57
N GLN A 472 -7.07 33.24 8.67
CA GLN A 472 -7.48 33.30 7.26
C GLN A 472 -6.71 32.36 6.32
N CYS A 473 -5.58 31.78 6.75
CA CYS A 473 -4.92 30.69 5.98
C CYS A 473 -5.58 29.30 6.17
N TRP A 474 -6.52 29.15 7.11
CA TRP A 474 -7.04 27.83 7.50
C TRP A 474 -8.47 27.53 7.01
N VAL A 475 -9.18 28.52 6.47
CA VAL A 475 -10.60 28.37 6.06
C VAL A 475 -10.75 27.71 4.68
N LEU A 476 -9.66 27.53 3.92
CA LEU A 476 -9.71 26.83 2.62
C LEU A 476 -9.45 25.31 2.70
N VAL A 477 -9.11 24.76 3.87
CA VAL A 477 -8.74 23.34 4.03
C VAL A 477 -9.85 22.49 4.68
N GLU A 478 -10.84 23.12 5.32
CA GLU A 478 -12.08 22.42 5.73
C GLU A 478 -12.94 21.99 4.52
N ARG A 479 -12.54 22.38 3.29
CA ARG A 479 -13.27 22.11 2.06
C ARG A 479 -12.50 21.23 1.08
N VAL A 480 -11.64 20.33 1.56
CA VAL A 480 -11.47 19.03 0.88
C VAL A 480 -12.60 18.14 1.39
N GLU A 481 -13.82 18.50 0.97
CA GLU A 481 -14.94 17.57 0.95
C GLU A 481 -14.47 16.38 0.11
N MET A 482 -14.30 15.21 0.74
CA MET A 482 -14.83 14.01 0.09
C MET A 482 -16.22 14.39 -0.37
N GLN A 483 -16.50 14.31 -1.67
CA GLN A 483 -17.79 14.66 -2.23
C GLN A 483 -18.92 14.14 -1.32
N PRO A 484 -19.94 14.95 -1.01
CA PRO A 484 -21.04 14.54 -0.16
C PRO A 484 -21.85 13.48 -0.92
N GLY A 485 -21.51 12.21 -0.68
CA GLY A 485 -22.18 11.04 -1.24
C GLY A 485 -22.18 9.85 -0.29
N VAL A 486 -21.74 10.02 0.96
CA VAL A 486 -21.84 8.99 2.00
C VAL A 486 -22.37 9.64 3.28
N GLU A 487 -23.69 9.82 3.32
CA GLU A 487 -24.39 9.72 4.60
C GLU A 487 -24.06 8.31 5.15
N VAL A 488 -23.13 8.25 6.10
CA VAL A 488 -23.12 7.15 7.05
C VAL A 488 -24.33 7.41 7.94
N GLY A 489 -25.48 6.90 7.50
CA GLY A 489 -26.70 6.90 8.31
C GLY A 489 -26.39 6.21 9.62
N ALA A 490 -26.33 7.00 10.68
CA ALA A 490 -26.62 6.51 12.02
C ALA A 490 -28.14 6.34 12.08
N HIS A 491 -28.65 5.14 11.75
CA HIS A 491 -29.94 4.62 12.20
C HIS A 491 -30.04 3.12 12.01
#